data_AF-A0A963V9N7-F1
#
_entry.id   AF-A0A963V9N7-F1
#
_cell.length_a   1.000
_cell.length_b   1.000
_cell.length_c   1.000
_cell.angle_alpha   90.00
_cell.angle_beta   90.00
_cell.angle_gamma   90.00
#
_symmetry.space_group_name_H-M   'P 1'
#
loop_
_entity.id
_entity.type
_entity.pdbx_description
1 polymer ?
#
loop_
_entity_poly.entity_id
_entity_poly.type
_entity_poly.pdbx_seq_one_letter_code
_entity_poly.pdbx_strand_id
1 'polypeptide(L)'
;HQFRILRAVKNRFGPADEIGVFEMTGAGLAEVTNPSALFLSDRGQPAPGSAVFAGIEGTRPVLTEVQALVAPSPLGTPRRTVVGVDAGRLSTILAVLEA
;
A
#
# COMPACT_ATOMS: atom_id res chain seq x y z
N HIS A 1 -7.44 -1.56 -14.13
CA HIS A 1 -7.76 -0.20 -14.59
C HIS A 1 -6.54 0.68 -14.40
N GLN A 2 -6.07 1.36 -15.44
CA GLN A 2 -4.85 2.19 -15.38
C GLN A 2 -5.23 3.63 -15.04
N PHE A 3 -4.80 4.12 -13.88
CA PHE A 3 -5.01 5.52 -13.47
C PHE A 3 -4.11 6.48 -14.24
N ARG A 4 -4.60 7.71 -14.39
CA ARG A 4 -3.90 8.85 -14.95
C ARG A 4 -3.72 9.88 -13.84
N ILE A 5 -2.48 10.26 -13.59
CA ILE A 5 -2.15 11.20 -12.50
C ILE A 5 -1.76 12.53 -13.13
N LEU A 6 -2.43 13.60 -12.72
CA LEU A 6 -2.04 14.98 -12.98
C LEU A 6 -1.31 15.51 -11.74
N ARG A 7 -0.16 16.16 -11.94
CA ARG A 7 0.65 16.72 -10.85
C ARG A 7 1.16 18.10 -11.24
N ALA A 8 1.06 19.06 -10.33
CA ALA A 8 1.78 20.31 -10.46
C ALA A 8 3.24 20.09 -10.06
N VAL A 9 4.20 20.33 -10.95
CA VAL A 9 5.63 20.25 -10.58
C VAL A 9 6.11 21.58 -9.98
N LYS A 10 5.49 22.69 -10.38
CA LYS A 10 5.74 24.03 -9.86
C LYS A 10 4.44 24.81 -9.95
N ASN A 11 4.05 25.43 -8.84
CA ASN A 11 2.85 26.23 -8.76
C ASN A 11 3.19 27.58 -8.12
N ARG A 12 2.92 28.68 -8.82
CA ARG A 12 3.17 30.04 -8.33
C ARG A 12 1.99 30.61 -7.53
N PHE A 13 0.84 29.97 -7.63
CA PHE A 13 -0.44 30.46 -7.10
C PHE A 13 -1.09 29.46 -6.15
N GLY A 14 -0.36 28.44 -5.70
CA GLY A 14 -0.85 27.40 -4.82
C GLY A 14 0.21 26.34 -4.53
N PRO A 15 -0.17 25.24 -3.84
CA PRO A 15 0.74 24.15 -3.50
C PRO A 15 1.26 23.42 -4.75
N ALA A 16 2.47 22.88 -4.67
CA ALA A 16 3.15 22.15 -5.76
C ALA A 16 3.22 20.64 -5.51
N ASP A 17 2.59 20.17 -4.44
CA ASP A 17 2.51 18.78 -4.01
C ASP A 17 1.11 18.19 -4.22
N GLU A 18 0.17 19.00 -4.73
CA GLU A 18 -1.18 18.55 -5.10
C GLU A 18 -1.16 17.60 -6.30
N ILE A 19 -2.04 16.60 -6.22
CA ILE A 19 -2.28 15.63 -7.28
C ILE A 19 -3.78 15.51 -7.58
N GLY A 20 -4.10 15.42 -8.87
CA GLY A 20 -5.40 14.98 -9.35
C GLY A 20 -5.27 13.55 -9.87
N VAL A 21 -6.09 12.64 -9.37
CA VAL A 21 -6.12 11.25 -9.86
C VAL A 21 -7.36 11.05 -10.71
N PHE A 22 -7.20 10.44 -11.88
CA PHE A 22 -8.28 10.25 -12.85
C PHE A 22 -8.27 8.83 -13.40
N GLU A 23 -9.43 8.34 -13.79
CA GLU A 23 -9.59 7.10 -14.55
C GLU A 23 -10.18 7.37 -15.93
N MET A 24 -9.76 6.58 -16.93
CA MET A 24 -10.32 6.66 -18.27
C MET A 24 -11.58 5.80 -18.34
N THR A 25 -12.73 6.44 -18.54
CA THR A 25 -14.02 5.81 -18.78
C THR A 25 -14.42 5.92 -20.25
N GLY A 26 -15.54 5.32 -20.64
CA GLY A 26 -16.09 5.49 -22.00
C GLY A 26 -16.49 6.93 -22.32
N ALA A 27 -16.70 7.77 -21.30
CA ALA A 27 -17.02 9.20 -21.45
C ALA A 27 -15.80 10.13 -21.32
N GLY A 28 -14.61 9.57 -21.06
CA GLY A 28 -13.37 10.34 -20.86
C GLY A 28 -12.80 10.22 -19.43
N LEU A 29 -12.01 11.20 -19.01
CA LEU A 29 -11.36 11.21 -17.70
C LEU A 29 -12.37 11.57 -16.59
N ALA A 30 -12.57 10.65 -15.65
CA ALA A 30 -13.34 10.88 -14.43
C ALA A 30 -12.40 11.04 -13.23
N GLU A 31 -12.71 11.96 -12.33
CA GLU A 31 -11.95 12.17 -11.08
C GLU A 31 -12.10 10.96 -10.14
N VAL A 32 -10.99 10.56 -9.52
CA VAL A 32 -10.95 9.54 -8.48
C VAL A 32 -10.77 10.23 -7.13
N THR A 33 -11.84 10.29 -6.35
CA THR A 33 -11.87 11.00 -5.06
C THR A 33 -11.09 10.31 -3.95
N ASN A 34 -10.88 9.00 -4.02
CA ASN A 34 -10.06 8.25 -3.07
C ASN A 34 -9.14 7.25 -3.80
N PRO A 35 -7.96 7.68 -4.26
CA PRO A 35 -7.03 6.81 -4.97
C PRO A 35 -6.45 5.70 -4.06
N SER A 36 -6.44 5.93 -2.75
CA SER A 36 -5.96 4.94 -1.78
C SER A 36 -6.88 3.73 -1.67
N ALA A 37 -8.18 3.87 -1.96
CA ALA A 37 -9.15 2.78 -1.92
C ALA A 37 -8.81 1.59 -2.84
N LEU A 38 -7.91 1.79 -3.82
CA LEU A 38 -7.49 0.74 -4.75
C LEU A 38 -6.36 -0.13 -4.19
N PHE A 39 -5.57 0.41 -3.27
CA PHE A 39 -4.47 -0.28 -2.59
C PHE A 39 -4.87 -0.77 -1.20
N LEU A 40 -6.05 -0.36 -0.74
CA LEU A 40 -6.69 -0.84 0.47
C LEU A 40 -7.71 -1.91 0.09
N SER A 41 -7.72 -3.03 0.81
CA SER A 41 -8.81 -3.99 0.70
C SER A 41 -10.13 -3.28 0.99
N ASP A 42 -11.20 -3.65 0.27
CA ASP A 42 -12.57 -3.15 0.44
C ASP A 42 -13.23 -3.56 1.78
N ARG A 43 -12.40 -3.95 2.77
CA ARG A 43 -12.82 -4.32 4.10
C ARG A 43 -13.02 -3.03 4.87
N GLY A 44 -14.24 -2.50 4.87
CA GLY A 44 -14.65 -1.35 5.68
C GLY A 44 -14.50 -1.53 7.20
N GLN A 45 -13.81 -2.58 7.68
CA GLN A 45 -13.51 -2.84 9.08
C GLN A 45 -12.09 -3.42 9.24
N PRO A 46 -11.37 -3.07 10.32
CA PRO A 46 -10.08 -3.67 10.65
C PRO A 46 -10.18 -5.21 10.73
N ALA A 47 -9.27 -5.90 10.05
CA ALA A 47 -9.18 -7.36 10.09
C ALA A 47 -7.83 -7.78 10.69
N PRO A 48 -7.77 -8.82 11.54
CA PRO A 48 -6.50 -9.37 12.00
C PRO A 48 -5.60 -9.77 10.83
N GLY A 49 -4.30 -9.51 10.95
CA GLY A 49 -3.35 -9.79 9.89
C GLY A 49 -3.38 -8.80 8.72
N SER A 50 -4.02 -7.64 8.85
CA SER A 50 -3.96 -6.55 7.88
C SER A 50 -3.53 -5.25 8.58
N ALA A 51 -2.63 -4.50 7.95
CA ALA A 51 -2.20 -3.18 8.40
C ALA A 51 -1.96 -2.25 7.21
N VAL A 52 -2.42 -1.00 7.33
CA VAL A 52 -2.14 0.05 6.32
C VAL A 52 -0.78 0.68 6.61
N PHE A 53 0.07 0.71 5.60
CA PHE A 53 1.39 1.31 5.62
C PHE A 53 1.45 2.49 4.64
N ALA A 54 1.94 3.63 5.12
CA ALA A 54 2.26 4.77 4.26
C ALA A 54 3.71 4.64 3.79
N GLY A 55 3.90 4.05 2.60
CA GLY A 55 5.20 3.89 1.97
C GLY A 55 5.61 5.10 1.14
N ILE A 56 6.91 5.23 0.87
CA ILE A 56 7.43 6.22 -0.07
C ILE A 56 7.99 5.49 -1.31
N GLU A 57 7.43 5.78 -2.48
CA GLU A 57 8.01 5.39 -3.77
C GLU A 57 8.75 6.60 -4.38
N GLY A 58 10.07 6.63 -4.19
CA GLY A 58 10.89 7.79 -4.56
C GLY A 58 10.60 9.00 -3.66
N THR A 59 9.77 9.93 -4.13
CA THR A 59 9.26 11.08 -3.35
C THR A 59 7.76 11.01 -3.10
N ARG A 60 7.10 9.90 -3.48
CA ARG A 60 5.64 9.78 -3.50
C ARG A 60 5.14 8.99 -2.28
N PRO A 61 4.31 9.57 -1.40
CA PRO A 61 3.59 8.78 -0.42
C PRO A 61 2.53 7.93 -1.10
N VAL A 62 2.52 6.63 -0.82
CA VAL A 62 1.54 5.67 -1.30
C VAL A 62 1.04 4.88 -0.10
N LEU A 63 -0.27 4.82 0.09
CA LEU A 63 -0.86 3.91 1.07
C LEU A 63 -0.90 2.51 0.46
N THR A 64 -0.29 1.55 1.15
CA THR A 64 -0.29 0.13 0.78
C THR A 64 -0.73 -0.71 1.96
N GLU A 65 -1.38 -1.83 1.69
CA GLU A 65 -1.75 -2.77 2.74
C GLU A 65 -0.70 -3.88 2.89
N VAL A 66 -0.25 -4.11 4.11
CA VAL A 66 0.58 -5.25 4.49
C VAL A 66 -0.31 -6.32 5.10
N GLN A 67 -0.23 -7.53 4.55
CA GLN A 67 -1.02 -8.67 5.01
C GLN A 67 -0.14 -9.78 5.57
N ALA A 68 -0.61 -10.42 6.62
CA ALA A 68 0.05 -11.53 7.30
C ALA A 68 -0.98 -12.60 7.70
N LEU A 69 -0.62 -13.86 7.50
CA LEU A 69 -1.34 -15.01 8.02
C LEU A 69 -0.36 -15.82 8.87
N VAL A 70 -0.69 -15.97 10.16
CA VAL A 70 0.12 -16.73 11.12
C VAL A 70 -0.70 -17.87 11.66
N ALA A 71 -0.15 -19.08 11.62
CA ALA A 71 -0.79 -20.28 12.13
C ALA A 71 0.27 -21.22 12.75
N PRO A 72 -0.11 -22.05 13.74
CA PRO A 72 0.77 -23.08 14.28
C PRO A 72 1.27 -24.02 13.18
N SER A 73 2.55 -24.37 13.23
CA SER A 73 3.18 -25.26 12.24
C SER A 73 3.45 -26.63 12.87
N PRO A 74 3.06 -27.74 12.22
CA PRO A 74 3.45 -29.09 12.64
C PRO A 74 4.88 -29.46 12.21
N LEU A 75 5.55 -28.63 11.39
CA LEU A 75 6.90 -28.88 10.89
C LEU A 75 7.96 -28.51 11.93
N GLY A 76 9.08 -29.26 11.95
CA GLY A 76 10.22 -28.97 12.82
C GLY A 76 10.87 -27.62 12.57
N THR A 77 10.80 -27.12 11.33
CA THR A 77 11.11 -25.72 10.99
C THR A 77 9.86 -25.07 10.40
N PRO A 78 9.28 -24.03 11.02
CA PRO A 78 8.08 -23.40 10.52
C PRO A 78 8.34 -22.68 9.18
N ARG A 79 7.39 -22.79 8.26
CA ARG A 79 7.46 -22.13 6.96
C ARG A 79 7.26 -20.62 7.13
N ARG A 80 8.14 -19.84 6.52
CA ARG A 80 8.04 -18.37 6.42
C ARG A 80 8.10 -18.01 4.93
N THR A 81 7.07 -17.36 4.41
CA THR A 81 6.98 -17.00 2.98
C THR A 81 6.56 -15.55 2.87
N VAL A 82 7.22 -14.80 1.98
CA VAL A 82 6.99 -13.37 1.76
C VAL A 82 6.84 -13.10 0.26
N VAL A 83 6.05 -12.09 -0.06
CA VAL A 83 5.94 -11.50 -1.40
C VAL A 83 5.95 -9.99 -1.22
N GLY A 84 6.76 -9.28 -2.01
CA GLY A 84 6.83 -7.81 -1.94
C GLY A 84 7.58 -7.24 -0.74
N VAL A 85 8.15 -8.09 0.13
CA VAL A 85 8.96 -7.68 1.28
C VAL A 85 10.24 -8.53 1.33
N ASP A 86 11.34 -7.94 1.78
CA ASP A 86 12.60 -8.66 1.99
C ASP A 86 12.48 -9.71 3.11
N ALA A 87 13.03 -10.90 2.87
CA ALA A 87 12.98 -12.02 3.81
C ALA A 87 13.89 -11.81 5.03
N GLY A 88 15.02 -11.10 4.86
CA GLY A 88 15.90 -10.73 5.97
C GLY A 88 15.20 -9.79 6.94
N ARG A 89 14.54 -8.76 6.41
CA ARG A 89 13.71 -7.83 7.19
C ARG A 89 12.60 -8.55 7.96
N LEU A 90 11.89 -9.50 7.33
CA LEU A 90 10.89 -10.31 8.05
C LEU A 90 11.55 -11.06 9.22
N SER A 91 12.71 -11.68 9.00
CA SER A 91 13.41 -12.44 10.03
C SER A 91 13.80 -11.57 11.24
N THR A 92 14.30 -10.35 11.00
CA THR A 92 14.60 -9.39 12.06
C THR A 92 13.35 -8.96 12.82
N ILE A 93 12.26 -8.65 12.12
CA ILE A 93 11.00 -8.25 12.76
C ILE A 93 10.46 -9.39 13.64
N LEU A 94 10.46 -10.63 13.14
CA LEU A 94 10.02 -11.79 13.92
C LEU A 94 10.90 -12.01 15.15
N ALA A 95 12.22 -11.87 15.03
CA ALA A 95 13.12 -11.99 16.17
C ALA A 95 12.88 -10.91 17.25
N VAL A 96 12.48 -9.71 16.87
CA VAL A 96 12.11 -8.64 17.81
C VAL A 96 10.76 -8.90 18.47
N LEU A 97 9.78 -9.44 17.73
CA LEU A 97 8.43 -9.72 18.25
C LEU A 97 8.37 -10.97 19.15
N GLU A 98 9.33 -11.87 19.01
CA GLU A 98 9.44 -13.10 19.83
C GLU A 98 10.17 -12.86 21.17
N ALA A 99 10.85 -11.73 21.32
CA ALA A 99 11.53 -11.31 22.55
C ALA A 99 10.55 -10.71 23.57
#